data_AF-A0A3C1DNU6-F1
#
_entry.id   AF-A0A3C1DNU6-F1
#
_cell.length_a   1.000
_cell.length_b   1.000
_cell.length_c   1.000
_cell.angle_alpha   90.00
_cell.angle_beta   90.00
_cell.angle_gamma   90.00
#
_symmetry.space_group_name_H-M   'P 1'
#
loop_
_entity.id
_entity.type
_entity.pdbx_description
1 polymer ?
#
loop_
_entity_poly.entity_id
_entity_poly.type
_entity_poly.pdbx_seq_one_letter_code
_entity_poly.pdbx_strand_id
1 'polypeptide(L)'
;VNGCPNSCARFQVADIGFKGSLVNNENGETVEGFQVHLGGSLGPDSDFGRKLRAHKVTATEMPDYVQRVTEIYLAERHEGESFAAWTARPDEAQLR
;
A
#
# COMPACT_ATOMS: atom_id res chain seq x y z
N VAL A 1 5.31 8.43 -1.14
CA VAL A 1 4.02 9.05 -0.77
C VAL A 1 3.70 10.15 -1.77
N ASN A 2 2.49 10.17 -2.34
CA ASN A 2 2.04 11.18 -3.30
C ASN A 2 0.79 11.88 -2.79
N GLY A 3 0.73 13.20 -2.88
CA GLY A 3 -0.45 13.97 -2.47
C GLY A 3 -1.62 13.88 -3.45
N CYS A 4 -1.39 13.44 -4.70
CA CYS A 4 -2.41 13.41 -5.74
C CYS A 4 -2.10 12.29 -6.79
N PRO A 5 -2.99 12.02 -7.76
CA PRO A 5 -2.81 10.92 -8.70
C PRO A 5 -1.69 11.12 -9.73
N ASN A 6 -1.09 12.31 -9.83
CA ASN A 6 -0.07 12.65 -10.84
C ASN A 6 1.27 11.91 -10.66
N SER A 7 1.43 11.16 -9.57
CA SER A 7 2.58 10.28 -9.36
C SER A 7 3.98 10.91 -9.39
N CYS A 8 4.15 12.17 -9.00
CA CYS A 8 5.49 12.81 -8.93
C CYS A 8 6.51 12.02 -8.08
N ALA A 9 6.08 11.42 -6.96
CA ALA A 9 6.86 10.51 -6.12
C ALA A 9 6.64 9.01 -6.41
N ARG A 10 6.10 8.68 -7.61
CA ARG A 10 6.11 7.34 -8.22
C ARG A 10 5.46 6.22 -7.38
N PHE A 11 4.22 6.42 -6.91
CA PHE A 11 3.55 5.45 -6.04
C PHE A 11 3.29 4.07 -6.67
N GLN A 12 3.16 3.96 -8.00
CA GLN A 12 2.85 2.67 -8.64
C GLN A 12 4.03 1.69 -8.63
N VAL A 13 5.27 2.15 -8.40
CA VAL A 13 6.48 1.30 -8.48
C VAL A 13 7.21 1.22 -7.14
N ALA A 14 6.50 1.54 -6.06
CA ALA A 14 6.99 1.40 -4.70
C ALA A 14 6.44 0.10 -4.09
N ASP A 15 7.22 -0.52 -3.19
CA ASP A 15 6.74 -1.64 -2.36
C ASP A 15 5.44 -1.25 -1.63
N ILE A 16 5.42 -0.06 -1.02
CA ILE A 16 4.23 0.53 -0.40
C ILE A 16 4.01 1.94 -0.98
N GLY A 17 3.08 2.01 -1.94
CA GLY A 17 2.68 3.22 -2.64
C GLY A 17 1.45 3.88 -2.02
N PHE A 18 1.50 5.19 -1.84
CA PHE A 18 0.36 5.99 -1.36
C PHE A 18 -0.05 7.01 -2.39
N LYS A 19 -1.27 6.89 -2.91
CA LYS A 19 -1.91 7.85 -3.82
C LYS A 19 -2.91 8.70 -3.06
N GLY A 20 -2.60 9.99 -2.88
CA GLY A 20 -3.47 10.93 -2.18
C GLY A 20 -4.87 11.03 -2.79
N SER A 21 -5.87 11.02 -1.93
CA SER A 21 -7.29 11.13 -2.28
C SER A 21 -8.13 11.55 -1.08
N LEU A 22 -9.34 12.03 -1.32
CA LEU A 22 -10.34 12.18 -0.27
C LEU A 22 -10.92 10.80 0.11
N VAL A 23 -11.04 10.56 1.41
CA VAL A 23 -11.52 9.31 2.02
C VAL A 23 -12.53 9.65 3.12
N ASN A 24 -13.40 8.71 3.49
CA ASN A 24 -14.28 8.93 4.65
C ASN A 24 -13.65 8.28 5.88
N ASN A 25 -13.58 9.01 7.00
CA ASN A 25 -13.17 8.45 8.28
C ASN A 25 -14.31 7.60 8.91
N GLU A 26 -14.06 7.04 10.10
CA GLU A 26 -15.03 6.23 10.84
C GLU A 26 -16.33 6.99 11.20
N ASN A 27 -16.27 8.32 11.29
CA ASN A 27 -17.42 9.19 11.54
C ASN A 27 -18.21 9.55 10.26
N GLY A 28 -17.76 9.06 9.09
CA GLY A 28 -18.35 9.39 7.80
C GLY A 28 -17.93 10.74 7.23
N GLU A 29 -17.00 11.44 7.87
CA GLU A 29 -16.49 12.74 7.41
C GLU A 29 -15.45 12.54 6.31
N THR A 30 -15.53 13.36 5.26
CA THR A 30 -14.53 13.35 4.19
C THR A 30 -13.26 14.06 4.65
N VAL A 31 -12.16 13.31 4.72
CA VAL A 31 -10.83 13.76 5.17
C VAL A 31 -9.75 13.43 4.14
N GLU A 32 -8.56 13.98 4.34
CA GLU A 32 -7.38 13.60 3.56
C GLU A 32 -6.93 12.17 3.89
N GLY A 33 -6.56 11.42 2.86
CA GLY A 33 -6.03 10.08 3.01
C GLY A 33 -5.43 9.55 1.72
N PHE A 34 -5.30 8.23 1.66
CA PHE A 34 -4.55 7.57 0.61
C PHE A 34 -5.26 6.30 0.12
N GLN A 35 -5.27 6.09 -1.19
CA GLN A 35 -5.41 4.75 -1.75
C GLN A 35 -4.03 4.08 -1.74
N VAL A 36 -3.98 2.87 -1.19
CA VAL A 36 -2.75 2.08 -1.08
C VAL A 36 -2.51 1.25 -2.35
N HIS A 37 -1.26 1.19 -2.78
CA HIS A 37 -0.73 0.35 -3.85
C HIS A 37 0.39 -0.50 -3.26
N LEU A 38 0.37 -1.81 -3.47
CA LEU A 38 1.34 -2.74 -2.86
C LEU A 38 2.11 -3.53 -3.90
N GLY A 39 3.41 -3.69 -3.67
CA GLY A 39 4.28 -4.57 -4.43
C GLY A 39 4.70 -4.04 -5.80
N GLY A 40 4.75 -2.72 -5.98
CA GLY A 40 5.35 -2.14 -7.18
C GLY A 40 6.86 -2.32 -7.18
N SER A 41 7.43 -2.58 -8.35
CA SER A 41 8.86 -2.89 -8.50
C SER A 41 9.44 -2.30 -9.80
N LEU A 42 10.76 -2.17 -9.84
CA LEU A 42 11.54 -1.86 -11.04
C LEU A 42 12.60 -2.92 -11.23
N GLY A 43 13.10 -3.07 -12.46
CA GLY A 43 14.15 -4.04 -12.79
C GLY A 43 13.62 -5.29 -13.50
N PRO A 44 14.26 -6.45 -13.31
CA PRO A 44 13.94 -7.68 -14.05
C PRO A 44 12.48 -8.15 -13.86
N ASP A 45 11.95 -8.00 -12.65
CA ASP A 45 10.57 -8.37 -12.29
C ASP A 45 9.70 -7.12 -12.12
N SER A 46 9.78 -6.18 -13.05
CA SER A 46 9.06 -4.90 -12.94
C SER A 46 7.55 -5.08 -13.10
N ASP A 47 6.79 -4.64 -12.11
CA ASP A 47 5.35 -4.60 -12.14
C ASP A 47 4.80 -3.37 -11.41
N PHE A 48 3.55 -3.03 -11.67
CA PHE A 48 2.84 -2.00 -10.92
C PHE A 48 2.22 -2.57 -9.65
N GLY A 49 2.25 -1.79 -8.58
CA GLY A 49 1.63 -2.14 -7.32
C GLY A 49 0.12 -2.37 -7.47
N ARG A 50 -0.37 -3.45 -6.87
CA ARG A 50 -1.79 -3.81 -6.87
C ARG A 50 -2.59 -2.90 -5.95
N LYS A 51 -3.80 -2.55 -6.39
CA LYS A 51 -4.80 -1.88 -5.56
C LYS A 51 -5.69 -2.92 -4.92
N LEU A 52 -5.88 -2.86 -3.61
CA LEU A 52 -6.88 -3.68 -2.92
C LEU A 52 -8.26 -3.03 -3.05
N ARG A 53 -9.30 -3.87 -3.23
CA ARG A 53 -10.66 -3.37 -3.46
C ARG A 53 -11.15 -2.56 -2.26
N ALA A 54 -11.58 -1.32 -2.50
CA ALA A 54 -12.09 -0.43 -1.44
C ALA A 54 -11.12 -0.23 -0.25
N HIS A 55 -9.81 -0.44 -0.45
CA HIS A 55 -8.82 -0.18 0.58
C HIS A 55 -8.31 1.25 0.49
N LYS A 56 -8.53 2.00 1.56
CA LYS A 56 -8.10 3.38 1.73
C LYS A 56 -7.77 3.56 3.20
N VAL A 57 -6.80 4.41 3.49
CA VAL A 57 -6.43 4.80 4.85
C VAL A 57 -6.51 6.31 4.97
N THR A 58 -6.96 6.81 6.12
CA THR A 58 -6.83 8.23 6.44
C THR A 58 -5.35 8.61 6.57
N ALA A 59 -5.04 9.90 6.47
CA ALA A 59 -3.66 10.37 6.66
C ALA A 59 -3.12 10.03 8.07
N THR A 60 -4.00 10.00 9.06
CA THR A 60 -3.68 9.64 10.46
C THR A 60 -3.43 8.14 10.66
N GLU A 61 -4.16 7.27 9.95
CA GLU A 61 -3.98 5.81 10.02
C GLU A 61 -2.79 5.30 9.18
N MET A 62 -2.26 6.12 8.26
CA MET A 62 -1.20 5.71 7.34
C MET A 62 0.03 5.11 8.06
N PRO A 63 0.58 5.70 9.14
CA PRO A 63 1.72 5.11 9.84
C PRO A 63 1.41 3.72 10.44
N ASP A 64 0.26 3.58 11.09
CA ASP A 64 -0.17 2.31 11.70
C ASP A 64 -0.39 1.23 10.64
N TYR A 65 -0.92 1.60 9.47
CA TYR A 65 -1.04 0.71 8.33
C TYR A 65 0.31 0.21 7.85
N VAL A 66 1.31 1.10 7.68
CA VAL A 66 2.66 0.72 7.26
C VAL A 66 3.28 -0.25 8.25
N GLN A 67 3.14 0.01 9.55
CA GLN A 67 3.64 -0.88 10.59
C GLN A 67 3.00 -2.27 10.48
N ARG A 68 1.66 -2.34 10.47
CA ARG A 68 0.91 -3.60 10.39
C ARG A 68 1.33 -4.44 9.19
N VAL A 69 1.34 -3.87 7.98
CA VAL A 69 1.67 -4.65 6.77
C VAL A 69 3.14 -5.12 6.77
N THR A 70 4.05 -4.31 7.33
CA THR A 70 5.47 -4.66 7.42
C THR A 70 5.71 -5.76 8.46
N GLU A 71 5.00 -5.74 9.59
CA GLU A 71 5.06 -6.79 10.61
C GLU A 71 4.58 -8.14 10.05
N ILE A 72 3.46 -8.14 9.31
CA ILE A 72 2.94 -9.36 8.65
C ILE A 72 3.95 -9.87 7.63
N TYR A 73 4.51 -8.99 6.80
CA TYR A 73 5.57 -9.38 5.86
C TYR A 73 6.76 -10.01 6.58
N LEU A 74 7.26 -9.42 7.66
CA LEU A 74 8.40 -9.96 8.39
C LEU A 74 8.11 -11.32 9.04
N ALA A 75 6.86 -11.57 9.43
CA ALA A 75 6.42 -12.81 10.03
C ALA A 75 6.19 -13.94 9.01
N GLU A 76 5.72 -13.61 7.80
CA GLU A 76 5.25 -14.58 6.81
C GLU A 76 6.17 -14.76 5.59
N ARG A 77 7.16 -13.87 5.40
CA ARG A 77 8.09 -13.95 4.27
C ARG A 77 8.95 -15.20 4.33
N HIS A 78 9.25 -15.76 3.17
CA HIS A 78 10.29 -16.76 3.03
C HIS A 78 11.68 -16.12 3.06
N GLU A 79 12.71 -16.93 3.30
CA GLU A 79 14.09 -16.46 3.26
C GLU A 79 14.43 -15.90 1.86
N GLY A 80 14.94 -14.67 1.81
CA GLY A 80 15.29 -14.00 0.55
C GLY A 80 14.11 -13.46 -0.26
N GLU A 81 12.86 -13.65 0.18
CA GLU A 81 11.68 -13.11 -0.49
C GLU A 81 11.65 -11.58 -0.35
N SER A 82 11.33 -10.88 -1.44
CA SER A 82 11.11 -9.43 -1.46
C SER A 82 9.69 -9.07 -1.04
N PHE A 83 9.46 -7.82 -0.63
CA PHE A 83 8.11 -7.37 -0.29
C PHE A 83 7.18 -7.46 -1.50
N ALA A 84 7.61 -6.98 -2.67
CA ALA A 84 6.84 -7.12 -3.91
C ALA A 84 6.42 -8.55 -4.23
N ALA A 85 7.35 -9.52 -4.15
CA ALA A 85 7.03 -10.93 -4.37
C ALA A 85 6.03 -11.47 -3.33
N TRP A 86 6.26 -11.14 -2.05
CA TRP A 86 5.38 -11.56 -0.97
C TRP A 86 3.95 -11.04 -1.18
N THR A 87 3.75 -9.77 -1.54
CA THR A 87 2.39 -9.20 -1.68
C THR A 87 1.48 -9.88 -2.71
N ALA A 88 2.03 -10.72 -3.60
CA ALA A 88 1.24 -11.53 -4.53
C ALA A 88 0.58 -12.77 -3.87
N ARG A 89 1.04 -13.17 -2.68
CA ARG A 89 0.71 -14.45 -2.04
C ARG A 89 -0.43 -14.37 -1.00
N PRO A 90 -0.49 -13.39 -0.08
CA PRO A 90 -1.57 -13.26 0.89
C PRO A 90 -2.92 -12.92 0.27
N ASP A 91 -3.98 -13.32 0.97
CA ASP A 91 -5.33 -12.89 0.67
C ASP A 91 -5.48 -11.38 0.95
N GLU A 92 -6.42 -10.71 0.25
CA GLU A 92 -6.63 -9.26 0.43
C GLU A 92 -6.92 -8.87 1.89
N ALA A 93 -7.52 -9.77 2.68
CA ALA A 93 -7.83 -9.52 4.08
C ALA A 93 -6.56 -9.31 4.94
N GLN A 94 -5.46 -10.00 4.63
CA GLN A 94 -4.19 -9.85 5.35
C GLN A 94 -3.47 -8.55 5.02
N LEU A 95 -3.78 -7.93 3.87
CA LEU A 95 -3.13 -6.71 3.39
C LEU A 95 -3.88 -5.42 3.77
N ARG A 96 -4.98 -5.54 4.52
CA ARG A 96 -5.83 -4.42 4.97
C ARG A 96 -5.35 -3.82 6.30
#